data_AF-A0A6I8VKU7-F1
#
_entry.id   AF-A0A6I8VKU7-F1
#
_cell.length_a   1.000
_cell.length_b   1.000
_cell.length_c   1.000
_cell.angle_alpha   90.00
_cell.angle_beta   90.00
_cell.angle_gamma   90.00
#
_symmetry.space_group_name_H-M   'P 1'
#
loop_
_entity.id
_entity.type
_entity.pdbx_description
1 polymer ?
#
loop_
_entity_poly.entity_id
_entity_poly.type
_entity_poly.pdbx_seq_one_letter_code
_entity_poly.pdbx_strand_id
1 'polypeptide(L)'
;MSLLFLNISCLKHTFRLRISHKIRKNSPQNLFGSNFLAFGLIHLRTSRMCSRDCCGGPGGSQKGGNTCTEKKGKGAAVTEKVIPTPQSLLYPYEVIQEIADFIVKGAGMRPKIGIICGSGLGSLADIITDAKIFEYEKIPNFPVSTVEGHAGKLVVGHLEGAIVMAMQGRFHFYEGYPLAKCSMPVRVMKLCGVEYLFATNAAGGINPKYAVGDIMLMHDHVNMLGFAGNSPLQGPNDPRFGPRFPALVNSYNKDLINKALEIGKSMGIESNMHVGVYSCLGGPTYETIAELKALRMMGVDAVGMSTVHEVITARHCDMKVFAFSLITNKCSTEYSDMKDEEATHEEVMSVAKNRQKACCELVARLVREIQAES
;
A
#
# COMPACT_ATOMS: atom_id res chain seq x y z
N MET A 1 66.37 -11.78 -42.15
CA MET A 1 67.19 -11.08 -41.15
C MET A 1 66.33 -10.94 -39.89
N SER A 2 66.29 -11.97 -39.04
CA SER A 2 67.18 -12.19 -37.87
C SER A 2 66.97 -11.10 -36.81
N LEU A 3 66.12 -11.36 -35.80
CA LEU A 3 66.46 -11.87 -34.46
C LEU A 3 67.12 -10.81 -33.57
N LEU A 4 66.46 -10.42 -32.47
CA LEU A 4 66.93 -10.78 -31.13
C LEU A 4 65.85 -10.56 -30.05
N PHE A 5 65.64 -11.61 -29.25
CA PHE A 5 64.98 -11.63 -27.95
C PHE A 5 65.85 -10.94 -26.89
N LEU A 6 65.24 -10.37 -25.85
CA LEU A 6 65.72 -10.53 -24.47
C LEU A 6 64.54 -10.46 -23.48
N ASN A 7 64.57 -11.36 -22.51
CA ASN A 7 63.52 -11.75 -21.58
C ASN A 7 64.14 -11.70 -20.18
N ILE A 8 63.61 -10.94 -19.22
CA ILE A 8 63.96 -11.06 -17.78
C ILE A 8 62.72 -10.79 -16.89
N SER A 9 62.18 -11.90 -16.38
CA SER A 9 61.60 -12.21 -15.06
C SER A 9 61.00 -11.16 -14.10
N CYS A 10 59.73 -11.40 -13.77
CA CYS A 10 59.20 -11.89 -12.48
C CYS A 10 59.42 -11.06 -11.19
N LEU A 11 58.35 -10.48 -10.64
CA LEU A 11 58.13 -10.44 -9.19
C LEU A 11 56.64 -10.62 -8.86
N LYS A 12 56.34 -11.74 -8.19
CA LYS A 12 55.04 -12.07 -7.58
C LYS A 12 55.00 -11.46 -6.17
N HIS A 13 53.93 -10.74 -5.82
CA HIS A 13 53.60 -10.46 -4.41
C HIS A 13 52.27 -11.12 -4.03
N THR A 14 52.39 -12.27 -3.36
CA THR A 14 51.33 -12.91 -2.58
C THR A 14 51.32 -12.35 -1.16
N PHE A 15 50.19 -11.76 -0.72
CA PHE A 15 49.91 -11.50 0.69
C PHE A 15 49.41 -12.78 1.37
N ARG A 16 50.17 -13.30 2.34
CA ARG A 16 49.78 -14.39 3.25
C ARG A 16 49.62 -13.81 4.65
N LEU A 17 48.38 -13.71 5.14
CA LEU A 17 48.12 -13.46 6.56
C LEU A 17 48.34 -14.76 7.36
N ARG A 18 49.21 -14.68 8.36
CA ARG A 18 49.52 -15.72 9.34
C ARG A 18 48.45 -15.73 10.44
N ILE A 19 47.80 -16.87 10.65
CA ILE A 19 47.07 -17.17 11.90
C ILE A 19 47.99 -18.01 12.78
N SER A 20 48.34 -17.48 13.95
CA SER A 20 49.13 -18.17 14.97
C SER A 20 48.19 -18.87 15.97
N HIS A 21 48.20 -20.20 15.99
CA HIS A 21 47.65 -21.02 17.07
C HIS A 21 48.60 -21.06 18.27
N LYS A 22 48.07 -20.84 19.48
CA LYS A 22 48.76 -21.11 20.74
C LYS A 22 47.87 -22.02 21.59
N ILE A 23 48.29 -23.28 21.75
CA ILE A 23 47.69 -24.28 22.65
C ILE A 23 48.81 -24.79 23.58
N ARG A 24 48.59 -24.78 24.90
CA ARG A 24 49.14 -25.68 25.94
C ARG A 24 48.22 -25.56 27.18
N LYS A 25 47.37 -26.56 27.44
CA LYS A 25 47.53 -27.76 28.30
C LYS A 25 47.41 -27.48 29.82
N ASN A 26 46.33 -27.99 30.44
CA ASN A 26 46.38 -28.96 31.56
C ASN A 26 44.98 -29.56 31.87
N SER A 27 44.94 -30.90 31.91
CA SER A 27 43.86 -31.85 32.27
C SER A 27 43.79 -32.10 33.81
N PRO A 28 42.99 -33.05 34.41
CA PRO A 28 42.06 -34.11 33.90
C PRO A 28 40.66 -34.08 34.61
N GLN A 29 39.60 -34.86 34.31
CA GLN A 29 39.42 -36.32 34.35
C GLN A 29 38.06 -36.76 33.72
N ASN A 30 38.10 -37.89 33.01
CA ASN A 30 37.11 -38.98 32.80
C ASN A 30 35.59 -38.76 33.00
N LEU A 31 34.78 -39.18 32.00
CA LEU A 31 33.89 -40.36 32.11
C LEU A 31 33.24 -40.73 30.75
N PHE A 32 33.56 -41.96 30.30
CA PHE A 32 32.84 -42.94 29.46
C PHE A 32 31.71 -42.56 28.48
N GLY A 33 31.76 -43.16 27.27
CA GLY A 33 30.55 -43.67 26.61
C GLY A 33 30.48 -43.52 25.08
N SER A 34 31.11 -44.44 24.35
CA SER A 34 30.99 -44.66 22.90
C SER A 34 29.59 -45.15 22.46
N ASN A 35 29.09 -44.71 21.31
CA ASN A 35 28.79 -45.60 20.16
C ASN A 35 28.25 -44.89 18.90
N PHE A 36 28.68 -45.47 17.78
CA PHE A 36 28.43 -45.16 16.38
C PHE A 36 27.07 -45.68 15.88
N LEU A 37 26.73 -45.24 14.65
CA LEU A 37 25.92 -45.89 13.58
C LEU A 37 24.42 -45.56 13.43
N ALA A 38 24.16 -44.96 12.25
CA ALA A 38 23.30 -45.46 11.17
C ALA A 38 22.07 -44.61 10.79
N PHE A 39 22.16 -44.05 9.59
CA PHE A 39 21.06 -43.47 8.79
C PHE A 39 20.06 -44.54 8.36
N GLY A 40 18.77 -44.26 8.52
CA GLY A 40 17.66 -45.05 7.98
C GLY A 40 16.69 -44.17 7.17
N LEU A 41 16.55 -44.51 5.87
CA LEU A 41 15.53 -44.00 4.96
C LEU A 41 14.12 -44.28 5.50
N ILE A 42 13.21 -43.29 5.45
CA ILE A 42 11.76 -43.51 5.63
C ILE A 42 11.07 -43.40 4.27
N HIS A 43 10.39 -44.49 3.89
CA HIS A 43 9.55 -44.64 2.72
C HIS A 43 8.26 -43.79 2.79
N LEU A 44 7.97 -43.09 1.70
CA LEU A 44 6.66 -42.51 1.38
C LEU A 44 5.64 -43.63 1.13
N ARG A 45 4.59 -43.71 1.98
CA ARG A 45 3.37 -44.47 1.66
C ARG A 45 2.37 -43.56 0.94
N THR A 46 2.09 -43.92 -0.30
CA THR A 46 0.95 -43.46 -1.11
C THR A 46 -0.35 -44.05 -0.59
N SER A 47 -1.35 -43.21 -0.32
CA SER A 47 -2.75 -43.65 -0.12
C SER A 47 -3.55 -43.42 -1.39
N ARG A 48 -4.02 -44.51 -1.99
CA ARG A 48 -4.82 -44.58 -3.21
C ARG A 48 -6.31 -44.33 -2.92
N MET A 49 -6.92 -43.61 -3.84
CA MET A 49 -8.17 -43.90 -4.58
C MET A 49 -9.48 -44.13 -3.81
N CYS A 50 -10.40 -43.23 -4.13
CA CYS A 50 -11.85 -43.37 -4.13
C CYS A 50 -12.29 -44.72 -4.71
N SER A 51 -13.22 -45.41 -4.03
CA SER A 51 -14.03 -46.46 -4.65
C SER A 51 -15.49 -46.30 -4.22
N ARG A 52 -16.35 -46.13 -5.22
CA ARG A 52 -17.78 -46.46 -5.17
C ARG A 52 -17.90 -47.94 -4.82
N ASP A 53 -18.78 -48.26 -3.86
CA ASP A 53 -19.56 -49.50 -3.77
C ASP A 53 -20.26 -49.55 -2.41
N CYS A 54 -21.45 -48.95 -2.32
CA CYS A 54 -22.41 -49.19 -1.23
C CYS A 54 -23.84 -49.09 -1.80
N CYS A 55 -24.16 -49.95 -2.76
CA CYS A 55 -25.53 -50.20 -3.22
C CYS A 55 -25.68 -51.69 -3.53
N GLY A 56 -26.53 -52.38 -2.76
CA GLY A 56 -26.93 -53.78 -3.00
C GLY A 56 -27.24 -54.54 -1.70
N GLY A 57 -28.49 -54.51 -1.23
CA GLY A 57 -29.31 -55.72 -1.16
C GLY A 57 -30.20 -55.78 0.11
N PRO A 58 -31.20 -56.68 0.19
CA PRO A 58 -32.62 -56.30 0.28
C PRO A 58 -33.34 -56.73 1.58
N GLY A 59 -34.46 -56.05 1.89
CA GLY A 59 -35.55 -56.60 2.70
C GLY A 59 -36.01 -55.74 3.87
N GLY A 60 -37.33 -55.50 4.00
CA GLY A 60 -37.95 -55.13 5.27
C GLY A 60 -38.98 -54.00 5.24
N SER A 61 -40.23 -54.34 4.88
CA SER A 61 -41.52 -53.88 5.41
C SER A 61 -41.74 -52.45 5.96
N GLN A 62 -42.84 -51.86 5.46
CA GLN A 62 -43.59 -50.69 5.94
C GLN A 62 -43.87 -50.62 7.46
N LYS A 63 -43.86 -49.39 8.00
CA LYS A 63 -44.96 -48.69 8.72
C LYS A 63 -44.41 -47.80 9.83
N GLY A 64 -45.03 -46.63 10.01
CA GLY A 64 -44.99 -45.87 11.26
C GLY A 64 -44.75 -44.38 11.08
N GLY A 65 -45.83 -43.61 11.03
CA GLY A 65 -45.75 -42.16 11.16
C GLY A 65 -45.29 -41.76 12.56
N ASN A 66 -44.60 -40.63 12.64
CA ASN A 66 -44.60 -39.79 13.83
C ASN A 66 -44.40 -38.33 13.39
N THR A 67 -45.45 -37.56 13.61
CA THR A 67 -45.44 -36.09 13.62
C THR A 67 -44.57 -35.63 14.78
N CYS A 68 -43.45 -34.95 14.50
CA CYS A 68 -42.75 -34.12 15.48
C CYS A 68 -43.00 -32.65 15.14
N THR A 69 -43.78 -32.03 16.01
CA THR A 69 -44.08 -30.61 16.09
C THR A 69 -42.80 -29.78 16.24
N GLU A 70 -42.54 -28.88 15.29
CA GLU A 70 -41.51 -27.86 15.41
C GLU A 70 -41.96 -26.83 16.46
N LYS A 71 -41.37 -26.93 17.67
CA LYS A 71 -41.38 -25.83 18.63
C LYS A 71 -40.50 -24.70 18.06
N LYS A 72 -41.13 -23.55 17.78
CA LYS A 72 -40.44 -22.27 17.57
C LYS A 72 -39.61 -21.91 18.81
N GLY A 73 -38.33 -22.26 18.79
CA GLY A 73 -37.32 -21.71 19.68
C GLY A 73 -36.88 -20.35 19.16
N LYS A 74 -37.05 -19.30 19.98
CA LYS A 74 -36.47 -17.97 19.75
C LYS A 74 -34.95 -18.12 19.62
N GLY A 75 -34.41 -17.97 18.42
CA GLY A 75 -32.97 -17.88 18.20
C GLY A 75 -32.46 -16.61 18.86
N ALA A 76 -31.79 -16.76 20.00
CA ALA A 76 -30.93 -15.71 20.53
C ALA A 76 -29.86 -15.42 19.49
N ALA A 77 -29.66 -14.14 19.17
CA ALA A 77 -28.59 -13.70 18.29
C ALA A 77 -27.27 -14.27 18.80
N VAL A 78 -26.65 -15.13 18.01
CA VAL A 78 -25.27 -15.56 18.22
C VAL A 78 -24.43 -14.31 17.97
N THR A 79 -24.17 -13.57 19.03
CA THR A 79 -23.08 -12.59 19.07
C THR A 79 -21.82 -13.43 18.95
N GLU A 80 -21.37 -13.64 17.71
CA GLU A 80 -20.08 -14.23 17.42
C GLU A 80 -19.06 -13.44 18.25
N LYS A 81 -18.40 -14.11 19.21
CA LYS A 81 -17.41 -13.48 20.07
C LYS A 81 -16.22 -13.10 19.18
N VAL A 82 -16.32 -11.91 18.62
CA VAL A 82 -15.25 -11.20 17.95
C VAL A 82 -14.10 -11.12 18.95
N ILE A 83 -13.02 -11.87 18.71
CA ILE A 83 -11.80 -11.73 19.51
C ILE A 83 -11.21 -10.38 19.10
N PRO A 84 -11.20 -9.37 19.98
CA PRO A 84 -10.64 -8.08 19.64
C PRO A 84 -9.12 -8.24 19.52
N THR A 85 -8.60 -7.95 18.34
CA THR A 85 -7.17 -7.65 18.17
C THR A 85 -6.92 -6.22 18.63
N PRO A 86 -5.72 -5.87 19.12
CA PRO A 86 -5.37 -4.47 19.44
C PRO A 86 -5.67 -3.52 18.28
N GLN A 87 -5.51 -3.98 17.04
CA GLN A 87 -5.76 -3.23 15.81
C GLN A 87 -7.26 -3.02 15.51
N SER A 88 -8.11 -4.00 15.79
CA SER A 88 -9.57 -3.88 15.59
C SER A 88 -10.28 -3.04 16.64
N LEU A 89 -9.63 -2.76 17.76
CA LEU A 89 -10.13 -1.84 18.78
C LEU A 89 -9.84 -0.38 18.46
N LEU A 90 -9.00 -0.08 17.47
CA LEU A 90 -8.51 1.28 17.27
C LEU A 90 -9.61 2.24 16.80
N TYR A 91 -10.58 1.78 16.01
CA TYR A 91 -11.60 2.66 15.40
C TYR A 91 -12.95 1.94 15.15
N PRO A 92 -13.84 1.88 16.16
CA PRO A 92 -15.24 1.46 15.98
C PRO A 92 -15.96 2.35 14.97
N TYR A 93 -16.96 1.80 14.27
CA TYR A 93 -17.76 2.55 13.30
C TYR A 93 -18.36 3.83 13.91
N GLU A 94 -18.83 3.75 15.15
CA GLU A 94 -19.47 4.84 15.87
C GLU A 94 -18.50 6.00 16.07
N VAL A 95 -17.23 5.72 16.38
CA VAL A 95 -16.19 6.74 16.48
C VAL A 95 -15.93 7.40 15.12
N ILE A 96 -15.88 6.62 14.03
CA ILE A 96 -15.72 7.19 12.68
C ILE A 96 -16.93 8.06 12.29
N GLN A 97 -18.15 7.64 12.67
CA GLN A 97 -19.37 8.38 12.42
C GLN A 97 -19.37 9.72 13.17
N GLU A 98 -18.95 9.75 14.43
CA GLU A 98 -18.83 10.98 15.22
C GLU A 98 -17.85 11.98 14.57
N ILE A 99 -16.72 11.49 14.05
CA ILE A 99 -15.74 12.32 13.33
C ILE A 99 -16.37 12.89 12.05
N ALA A 100 -17.04 12.06 11.27
CA ALA A 100 -17.68 12.49 10.04
C ALA A 100 -18.79 13.52 10.28
N ASP A 101 -19.61 13.31 11.32
CA ASP A 101 -20.67 14.23 11.72
C ASP A 101 -20.11 15.57 12.20
N PHE A 102 -19.00 15.56 12.97
CA PHE A 102 -18.29 16.77 13.36
C PHE A 102 -17.84 17.58 12.15
N ILE A 103 -17.23 16.92 11.14
CA ILE A 103 -16.73 17.59 9.94
C ILE A 103 -17.87 18.12 9.09
N VAL A 104 -18.88 17.30 8.78
CA VAL A 104 -20.02 17.73 7.94
C VAL A 104 -20.80 18.87 8.59
N LYS A 105 -21.04 18.79 9.91
CA LYS A 105 -21.71 19.86 10.66
C LYS A 105 -20.88 21.15 10.66
N GLY A 106 -19.57 21.04 10.89
CA GLY A 106 -18.67 22.20 10.87
C GLY A 106 -18.50 22.82 9.49
N ALA A 107 -18.56 22.00 8.43
CA ALA A 107 -18.41 22.46 7.06
C ALA A 107 -19.71 23.08 6.53
N GLY A 108 -20.86 22.58 6.97
CA GLY A 108 -22.18 22.97 6.44
C GLY A 108 -22.43 22.45 5.02
N MET A 109 -21.62 21.49 4.56
CA MET A 109 -21.63 20.95 3.21
C MET A 109 -21.15 19.48 3.22
N ARG A 110 -21.56 18.70 2.22
CA ARG A 110 -21.17 17.28 2.07
C ARG A 110 -20.31 17.08 0.83
N PRO A 111 -19.06 16.60 0.98
CA PRO A 111 -18.17 16.38 -0.16
C PRO A 111 -18.53 15.10 -0.91
N LYS A 112 -18.38 15.14 -2.23
CA LYS A 112 -18.51 13.97 -3.12
C LYS A 112 -17.16 13.36 -3.47
N ILE A 113 -16.09 14.18 -3.45
CA ILE A 113 -14.73 13.78 -3.84
C ILE A 113 -13.78 14.04 -2.66
N GLY A 114 -13.00 13.03 -2.32
CA GLY A 114 -11.94 13.07 -1.31
C GLY A 114 -10.59 13.11 -2.00
N ILE A 115 -9.69 13.98 -1.56
CA ILE A 115 -8.35 14.16 -2.13
C ILE A 115 -7.33 13.95 -1.01
N ILE A 116 -6.33 13.11 -1.22
CA ILE A 116 -5.20 12.95 -0.30
C ILE A 116 -3.95 13.55 -0.96
N CYS A 117 -3.53 14.71 -0.45
CA CYS A 117 -2.38 15.45 -0.95
C CYS A 117 -1.10 14.81 -0.41
N GLY A 118 -0.26 14.29 -1.30
CA GLY A 118 1.04 13.75 -0.93
C GLY A 118 2.12 14.80 -0.73
N SER A 119 3.33 14.33 -0.44
CA SER A 119 4.52 15.17 -0.26
C SER A 119 4.69 16.14 -1.44
N GLY A 120 4.76 17.42 -1.12
CA GLY A 120 4.89 18.52 -2.09
C GLY A 120 3.66 18.82 -2.95
N LEU A 121 2.54 18.12 -2.75
CA LEU A 121 1.26 18.35 -3.44
C LEU A 121 0.18 18.96 -2.53
N GLY A 122 0.58 19.49 -1.37
CA GLY A 122 -0.33 20.12 -0.40
C GLY A 122 -1.15 21.28 -0.98
N SER A 123 -0.63 21.93 -2.00
CA SER A 123 -1.29 23.03 -2.72
C SER A 123 -2.54 22.66 -3.51
N LEU A 124 -2.81 21.37 -3.72
CA LEU A 124 -4.11 20.90 -4.19
C LEU A 124 -5.25 21.35 -3.28
N ALA A 125 -4.97 21.54 -1.99
CA ALA A 125 -5.94 22.09 -1.05
C ALA A 125 -6.08 23.62 -1.16
N ASP A 126 -5.06 24.32 -1.65
CA ASP A 126 -5.04 25.80 -1.72
C ASP A 126 -5.93 26.34 -2.85
N ILE A 127 -6.23 25.52 -3.86
CA ILE A 127 -7.12 25.88 -4.97
C ILE A 127 -8.61 25.67 -4.65
N ILE A 128 -8.93 25.17 -3.45
CA ILE A 128 -10.30 24.97 -2.99
C ILE A 128 -10.89 26.31 -2.54
N THR A 129 -12.01 26.71 -3.11
CA THR A 129 -12.70 27.96 -2.78
C THR A 129 -13.76 27.76 -1.69
N ASP A 130 -14.13 28.84 -1.01
CA ASP A 130 -15.11 28.83 0.09
C ASP A 130 -14.80 27.80 1.19
N ALA A 131 -13.50 27.58 1.41
CA ALA A 131 -12.99 26.49 2.23
C ALA A 131 -13.29 26.65 3.73
N LYS A 132 -13.64 25.53 4.35
CA LYS A 132 -13.66 25.30 5.80
C LYS A 132 -12.48 24.42 6.17
N ILE A 133 -11.64 24.91 7.07
CA ILE A 133 -10.38 24.28 7.44
C ILE A 133 -10.51 23.68 8.84
N PHE A 134 -10.14 22.41 8.97
CA PHE A 134 -10.09 21.67 10.23
C PHE A 134 -8.65 21.20 10.47
N GLU A 135 -7.99 21.79 11.46
CA GLU A 135 -6.69 21.31 11.94
C GLU A 135 -6.88 19.90 12.51
N TYR A 136 -6.04 18.93 12.12
CA TYR A 136 -6.17 17.54 12.55
C TYR A 136 -6.22 17.38 14.07
N GLU A 137 -5.44 18.19 14.80
CA GLU A 137 -5.42 18.22 16.27
C GLU A 137 -6.76 18.61 16.91
N LYS A 138 -7.62 19.32 16.17
CA LYS A 138 -8.95 19.77 16.63
C LYS A 138 -10.06 18.83 16.21
N ILE A 139 -9.78 17.83 15.37
CA ILE A 139 -10.74 16.81 14.99
C ILE A 139 -10.67 15.69 16.03
N PRO A 140 -11.78 15.37 16.72
CA PRO A 140 -11.79 14.33 17.75
C PRO A 140 -11.24 12.99 17.22
N ASN A 141 -10.39 12.31 17.99
CA ASN A 141 -9.86 10.97 17.65
C ASN A 141 -9.12 10.87 16.29
N PHE A 142 -8.76 12.00 15.67
CA PHE A 142 -8.05 12.04 14.40
C PHE A 142 -6.53 11.90 14.60
N PRO A 143 -5.79 11.30 13.64
CA PRO A 143 -4.34 11.23 13.73
C PRO A 143 -3.71 12.61 13.45
N VAL A 144 -2.48 12.82 13.91
CA VAL A 144 -1.71 14.04 13.64
C VAL A 144 -0.55 13.67 12.71
N SER A 145 -0.16 14.58 11.81
CA SER A 145 0.96 14.34 10.89
C SER A 145 2.25 14.87 11.52
N THR A 146 3.34 14.11 11.45
CA THR A 146 4.64 14.51 12.02
C THR A 146 5.71 14.79 10.96
N VAL A 147 5.44 14.47 9.69
CA VAL A 147 6.36 14.66 8.55
C VAL A 147 6.39 16.13 8.09
N GLU A 148 7.57 16.64 7.78
CA GLU A 148 7.76 17.97 7.19
C GLU A 148 7.03 18.10 5.85
N GLY A 149 6.46 19.28 5.57
CA GLY A 149 5.66 19.52 4.37
C GLY A 149 4.20 19.02 4.45
N HIS A 150 3.79 18.37 5.54
CA HIS A 150 2.40 18.00 5.79
C HIS A 150 1.76 18.99 6.76
N ALA A 151 0.89 19.87 6.24
CA ALA A 151 0.30 20.96 7.02
C ALA A 151 -0.63 20.48 8.17
N GLY A 152 -1.15 19.25 8.08
CA GLY A 152 -1.98 18.68 9.14
C GLY A 152 -3.42 19.20 9.12
N LYS A 153 -3.99 19.44 7.93
CA LYS A 153 -5.29 20.10 7.77
C LYS A 153 -6.23 19.30 6.87
N LEU A 154 -7.50 19.25 7.26
CA LEU A 154 -8.59 18.80 6.41
C LEU A 154 -9.33 20.03 5.87
N VAL A 155 -9.46 20.13 4.55
CA VAL A 155 -10.06 21.28 3.88
C VAL A 155 -11.31 20.81 3.16
N VAL A 156 -12.47 21.42 3.44
CA VAL A 156 -13.74 21.12 2.78
C VAL A 156 -14.24 22.40 2.08
N GLY A 157 -14.54 22.32 0.80
CA GLY A 157 -14.98 23.49 0.03
C GLY A 157 -15.33 23.14 -1.41
N HIS A 158 -15.27 24.13 -2.30
CA HIS A 158 -15.60 23.98 -3.71
C HIS A 158 -14.36 23.89 -4.59
N LEU A 159 -14.37 22.95 -5.53
CA LEU A 159 -13.37 22.86 -6.60
C LEU A 159 -14.11 22.53 -7.88
N GLU A 160 -14.01 23.42 -8.88
CA GLU A 160 -14.61 23.19 -10.20
C GLU A 160 -16.11 22.83 -10.15
N GLY A 161 -16.83 23.48 -9.24
CA GLY A 161 -18.27 23.28 -9.00
C GLY A 161 -18.62 22.12 -8.07
N ALA A 162 -17.70 21.17 -7.84
CA ALA A 162 -17.92 20.05 -6.91
C ALA A 162 -17.58 20.44 -5.46
N ILE A 163 -18.29 19.86 -4.50
CA ILE A 163 -17.89 19.91 -3.09
C ILE A 163 -16.84 18.81 -2.85
N VAL A 164 -15.64 19.22 -2.42
CA VAL A 164 -14.49 18.34 -2.21
C VAL A 164 -14.00 18.41 -0.77
N MET A 165 -13.34 17.34 -0.33
CA MET A 165 -12.62 17.27 0.94
C MET A 165 -11.17 16.88 0.65
N ALA A 166 -10.20 17.71 1.04
CA ALA A 166 -8.78 17.46 0.84
C ALA A 166 -8.04 17.29 2.16
N MET A 167 -7.23 16.23 2.27
CA MET A 167 -6.24 16.04 3.31
C MET A 167 -4.94 16.72 2.89
N GLN A 168 -4.62 17.86 3.48
CA GLN A 168 -3.36 18.57 3.31
C GLN A 168 -2.31 17.98 4.26
N GLY A 169 -1.77 16.83 3.84
CA GLY A 169 -0.90 15.96 4.63
C GLY A 169 -1.57 14.64 4.94
N ARG A 170 -0.83 13.54 4.82
CA ARG A 170 -1.25 12.17 5.17
C ARG A 170 -0.47 11.61 6.34
N PHE A 171 -0.76 10.35 6.68
CA PHE A 171 -0.09 9.59 7.73
C PHE A 171 0.61 8.38 7.12
N HIS A 172 1.84 8.11 7.54
CA HIS A 172 2.64 7.02 7.03
C HIS A 172 2.91 5.95 8.08
N PHE A 173 3.16 4.73 7.61
CA PHE A 173 3.48 3.61 8.48
C PHE A 173 4.80 3.82 9.23
N TYR A 174 5.82 4.41 8.57
CA TYR A 174 7.12 4.69 9.18
C TYR A 174 7.06 5.74 10.29
N GLU A 175 5.97 6.52 10.42
CA GLU A 175 5.74 7.42 11.57
C GLU A 175 5.36 6.65 12.85
N GLY A 176 5.25 5.32 12.77
CA GLY A 176 4.82 4.46 13.87
C GLY A 176 3.31 4.25 13.93
N TYR A 177 2.56 4.76 12.95
CA TYR A 177 1.12 4.53 12.86
C TYR A 177 0.81 3.16 12.23
N PRO A 178 -0.13 2.38 12.79
CA PRO A 178 -0.61 1.18 12.12
C PRO A 178 -1.37 1.57 10.83
N LEU A 179 -1.35 0.71 9.81
CA LEU A 179 -1.99 0.99 8.51
C LEU A 179 -3.49 1.31 8.61
N ALA A 180 -4.18 0.71 9.59
CA ALA A 180 -5.57 1.03 9.90
C ALA A 180 -5.75 2.49 10.36
N LYS A 181 -4.79 3.04 11.12
CA LYS A 181 -4.77 4.46 11.52
C LYS A 181 -4.42 5.36 10.35
N CYS A 182 -3.47 4.97 9.51
CA CYS A 182 -3.12 5.73 8.30
C CYS A 182 -4.31 5.87 7.34
N SER A 183 -5.10 4.80 7.19
CA SER A 183 -6.25 4.76 6.28
C SER A 183 -7.59 5.08 6.94
N MET A 184 -7.64 5.34 8.25
CA MET A 184 -8.86 5.73 8.97
C MET A 184 -9.58 6.94 8.33
N PRO A 185 -8.88 8.01 7.89
CA PRO A 185 -9.51 9.15 7.23
C PRO A 185 -10.32 8.78 5.99
N VAL A 186 -9.99 7.69 5.29
CA VAL A 186 -10.77 7.22 4.14
C VAL A 186 -12.16 6.74 4.57
N ARG A 187 -12.27 6.09 5.74
CA ARG A 187 -13.57 5.71 6.31
C ARG A 187 -14.36 6.94 6.75
N VAL A 188 -13.68 7.96 7.29
CA VAL A 188 -14.31 9.25 7.60
C VAL A 188 -14.83 9.91 6.32
N MET A 189 -14.03 9.98 5.27
CA MET A 189 -14.44 10.48 3.95
C MET A 189 -15.70 9.75 3.45
N LYS A 190 -15.73 8.42 3.53
CA LYS A 190 -16.91 7.63 3.17
C LYS A 190 -18.16 8.07 3.93
N LEU A 191 -18.07 8.23 5.26
CA LEU A 191 -19.23 8.64 6.08
C LEU A 191 -19.60 10.12 5.92
N CYS A 192 -18.66 10.97 5.48
CA CYS A 192 -18.97 12.35 5.07
C CYS A 192 -19.80 12.42 3.78
N GLY A 193 -19.74 11.38 2.93
CA GLY A 193 -20.46 11.28 1.66
C GLY A 193 -19.56 11.12 0.44
N VAL A 194 -18.25 10.93 0.61
CA VAL A 194 -17.32 10.81 -0.50
C VAL A 194 -17.55 9.51 -1.27
N GLU A 195 -17.66 9.63 -2.59
CA GLU A 195 -17.80 8.53 -3.56
C GLU A 195 -16.51 8.27 -4.34
N TYR A 196 -15.69 9.32 -4.54
CA TYR A 196 -14.46 9.27 -5.32
C TYR A 196 -13.26 9.60 -4.42
N LEU A 197 -12.25 8.73 -4.38
CA LEU A 197 -10.98 9.01 -3.70
C LEU A 197 -9.88 9.28 -4.72
N PHE A 198 -9.25 10.46 -4.62
CA PHE A 198 -8.06 10.85 -5.36
C PHE A 198 -6.86 10.78 -4.43
N ALA A 199 -5.90 9.89 -4.70
CA ALA A 199 -4.69 9.76 -3.91
C ALA A 199 -3.44 10.15 -4.71
N THR A 200 -2.59 11.00 -4.15
CA THR A 200 -1.41 11.54 -4.85
C THR A 200 -0.15 11.26 -4.06
N ASN A 201 0.97 10.85 -4.63
CA ASN A 201 2.20 10.67 -3.87
C ASN A 201 3.45 11.10 -4.65
N ALA A 202 4.55 11.26 -3.92
CA ALA A 202 5.88 11.26 -4.51
C ALA A 202 6.38 9.82 -4.58
N ALA A 203 7.10 9.48 -5.66
CA ALA A 203 7.63 8.14 -5.87
C ALA A 203 8.98 8.16 -6.59
N GLY A 204 9.79 7.15 -6.29
CA GLY A 204 10.99 6.82 -7.06
C GLY A 204 10.61 6.08 -8.34
N GLY A 205 11.10 6.57 -9.49
CA GLY A 205 10.87 5.96 -10.79
C GLY A 205 11.82 4.78 -11.02
N ILE A 206 11.28 3.56 -11.03
CA ILE A 206 12.01 2.32 -11.33
C ILE A 206 12.06 2.06 -12.83
N ASN A 207 10.99 2.41 -13.54
CA ASN A 207 10.93 2.26 -14.99
C ASN A 207 11.96 3.20 -15.66
N PRO A 208 12.93 2.69 -16.44
CA PRO A 208 14.00 3.51 -17.00
C PRO A 208 13.51 4.55 -18.01
N LYS A 209 12.30 4.38 -18.55
CA LYS A 209 11.64 5.31 -19.46
C LYS A 209 11.11 6.56 -18.76
N TYR A 210 10.97 6.52 -17.44
CA TYR A 210 10.46 7.67 -16.69
C TYR A 210 11.58 8.68 -16.44
N ALA A 211 11.16 9.94 -16.36
CA ALA A 211 11.98 11.07 -15.99
C ALA A 211 11.45 11.73 -14.71
N VAL A 212 12.34 12.44 -14.01
CA VAL A 212 11.95 13.27 -12.87
C VAL A 212 10.97 14.34 -13.33
N GLY A 213 9.85 14.46 -12.63
CA GLY A 213 8.74 15.36 -12.94
C GLY A 213 7.59 14.73 -13.75
N ASP A 214 7.76 13.49 -14.21
CA ASP A 214 6.68 12.75 -14.87
C ASP A 214 5.56 12.40 -13.88
N ILE A 215 4.34 12.29 -14.40
CA ILE A 215 3.14 11.88 -13.67
C ILE A 215 2.79 10.46 -14.10
N MET A 216 2.90 9.50 -13.18
CA MET A 216 2.48 8.12 -13.42
C MET A 216 1.09 7.90 -12.83
N LEU A 217 0.09 7.71 -13.68
CA LEU A 217 -1.24 7.24 -13.28
C LEU A 217 -1.14 5.77 -12.86
N MET A 218 -1.66 5.45 -11.67
CA MET A 218 -1.64 4.09 -11.15
C MET A 218 -2.78 3.30 -11.78
N HIS A 219 -2.46 2.19 -12.46
CA HIS A 219 -3.49 1.23 -12.91
C HIS A 219 -3.53 -0.03 -12.04
N ASP A 220 -2.46 -0.31 -11.29
CA ASP A 220 -2.37 -1.40 -10.35
C ASP A 220 -1.33 -1.13 -9.25
N HIS A 221 -1.27 -2.00 -8.24
CA HIS A 221 -0.23 -1.96 -7.23
C HIS A 221 0.27 -3.35 -6.80
N VAL A 222 1.50 -3.37 -6.26
CA VAL A 222 2.03 -4.49 -5.48
C VAL A 222 2.03 -4.09 -4.00
N ASN A 223 1.23 -4.78 -3.18
CA ASN A 223 1.13 -4.49 -1.75
C ASN A 223 2.14 -5.32 -0.95
N MET A 224 3.40 -4.88 -0.92
CA MET A 224 4.48 -5.58 -0.22
C MET A 224 4.21 -5.76 1.28
N LEU A 225 3.65 -4.74 1.93
CA LEU A 225 3.24 -4.83 3.35
C LEU A 225 2.14 -5.88 3.56
N GLY A 226 1.17 -5.92 2.65
CA GLY A 226 0.06 -6.87 2.68
C GLY A 226 0.49 -8.32 2.48
N PHE A 227 1.51 -8.59 1.67
CA PHE A 227 2.05 -9.95 1.51
C PHE A 227 2.56 -10.55 2.82
N ALA A 228 3.10 -9.71 3.72
CA ALA A 228 3.52 -10.12 5.07
C ALA A 228 2.36 -10.11 6.10
N GLY A 229 1.13 -9.84 5.68
CA GLY A 229 -0.05 -9.79 6.55
C GLY A 229 -0.30 -8.44 7.23
N ASN A 230 0.54 -7.43 7.00
CA ASN A 230 0.28 -6.07 7.49
C ASN A 230 -0.68 -5.36 6.54
N SER A 231 -1.96 -5.32 6.92
CA SER A 231 -3.06 -4.80 6.09
C SER A 231 -3.98 -3.91 6.92
N PRO A 232 -4.54 -2.81 6.34
CA PRO A 232 -5.51 -1.97 7.04
C PRO A 232 -6.83 -2.70 7.36
N LEU A 233 -7.08 -3.85 6.75
CA LEU A 233 -8.27 -4.68 6.95
C LEU A 233 -8.02 -5.87 7.89
N GLN A 234 -6.84 -5.95 8.51
CA GLN A 234 -6.55 -6.99 9.50
C GLN A 234 -7.46 -6.87 10.72
N GLY A 235 -7.91 -8.01 11.24
CA GLY A 235 -8.84 -8.09 12.37
C GLY A 235 -10.31 -8.24 11.93
N PRO A 236 -11.25 -8.12 12.88
CA PRO A 236 -12.70 -8.12 12.66
C PRO A 236 -13.19 -7.19 11.52
N ASN A 237 -14.19 -7.65 10.76
CA ASN A 237 -14.81 -6.88 9.68
C ASN A 237 -16.12 -6.25 10.13
N ASP A 238 -16.30 -4.95 9.88
CA ASP A 238 -17.60 -4.30 10.04
C ASP A 238 -18.33 -4.25 8.69
N PRO A 239 -19.44 -4.99 8.52
CA PRO A 239 -20.16 -5.07 7.26
C PRO A 239 -20.81 -3.74 6.82
N ARG A 240 -20.88 -2.73 7.71
CA ARG A 240 -21.37 -1.39 7.34
C ARG A 240 -20.38 -0.63 6.45
N PHE A 241 -19.09 -0.96 6.51
CA PHE A 241 -18.11 -0.40 5.59
C PHE A 241 -17.99 -1.21 4.31
N GLY A 242 -17.96 -2.54 4.41
CA GLY A 242 -17.70 -3.38 3.25
C GLY A 242 -17.66 -4.88 3.52
N PRO A 243 -17.48 -5.68 2.44
CA PRO A 243 -17.43 -7.14 2.55
C PRO A 243 -16.12 -7.61 3.20
N ARG A 244 -16.17 -8.78 3.85
CA ARG A 244 -15.00 -9.37 4.51
C ARG A 244 -13.81 -9.58 3.57
N PHE A 245 -14.07 -9.91 2.31
CA PHE A 245 -13.08 -10.22 1.29
C PHE A 245 -13.31 -9.33 0.05
N PRO A 246 -12.86 -8.07 0.06
CA PRO A 246 -13.02 -7.18 -1.09
C PRO A 246 -12.10 -7.62 -2.23
N ALA A 247 -12.65 -7.67 -3.44
CA ALA A 247 -11.84 -7.86 -4.65
C ALA A 247 -11.15 -6.54 -5.01
N LEU A 248 -9.84 -6.60 -5.31
CA LEU A 248 -9.04 -5.43 -5.70
C LEU A 248 -8.84 -5.32 -7.22
N VAL A 249 -9.46 -6.20 -8.01
CA VAL A 249 -9.48 -6.07 -9.47
C VAL A 249 -10.19 -4.76 -9.84
N ASN A 250 -9.58 -3.98 -10.73
CA ASN A 250 -10.04 -2.62 -11.08
C ASN A 250 -10.10 -1.68 -9.86
N SER A 251 -9.17 -1.81 -8.89
CA SER A 251 -9.04 -0.86 -7.78
C SER A 251 -8.88 0.57 -8.28
N TYR A 252 -8.10 0.76 -9.33
CA TYR A 252 -7.96 2.04 -10.02
C TYR A 252 -8.96 2.11 -11.16
N ASN A 253 -9.83 3.11 -11.13
CA ASN A 253 -10.94 3.21 -12.05
C ASN A 253 -10.44 3.56 -13.46
N LYS A 254 -10.69 2.68 -14.43
CA LYS A 254 -10.22 2.81 -15.82
C LYS A 254 -10.78 4.05 -16.52
N ASP A 255 -12.03 4.42 -16.25
CA ASP A 255 -12.65 5.59 -16.87
C ASP A 255 -11.98 6.88 -16.39
N LEU A 256 -11.67 6.97 -15.08
CA LEU A 256 -10.92 8.10 -14.52
C LEU A 256 -9.49 8.18 -15.07
N ILE A 257 -8.81 7.03 -15.25
CA ILE A 257 -7.48 6.99 -15.88
C ILE A 257 -7.55 7.51 -17.32
N ASN A 258 -8.50 7.02 -18.12
CA ASN A 258 -8.66 7.45 -19.51
C ASN A 258 -8.98 8.94 -19.61
N LYS A 259 -9.89 9.45 -18.78
CA LYS A 259 -10.18 10.89 -18.69
C LYS A 259 -8.94 11.71 -18.33
N ALA A 260 -8.16 11.25 -17.35
CA ALA A 260 -6.92 11.94 -16.96
C ALA A 260 -5.88 11.98 -18.10
N LEU A 261 -5.78 10.92 -18.92
CA LEU A 261 -4.92 10.92 -20.10
C LEU A 261 -5.38 11.92 -21.17
N GLU A 262 -6.68 11.97 -21.46
CA GLU A 262 -7.23 12.96 -22.40
C GLU A 262 -7.06 14.39 -21.89
N ILE A 263 -7.25 14.61 -20.58
CA ILE A 263 -6.95 15.89 -19.94
C ILE A 263 -5.46 16.23 -20.11
N GLY A 264 -4.56 15.29 -19.85
CA GLY A 264 -3.11 15.46 -20.05
C GLY A 264 -2.73 15.88 -21.45
N LYS A 265 -3.34 15.26 -22.45
CA LYS A 265 -3.21 15.63 -23.87
C LYS A 265 -3.73 17.05 -24.15
N SER A 266 -4.88 17.42 -23.58
CA SER A 266 -5.43 18.78 -23.71
C SER A 266 -4.55 19.85 -23.03
N MET A 267 -3.75 19.44 -22.04
CA MET A 267 -2.80 20.29 -21.33
C MET A 267 -1.42 20.34 -22.02
N GLY A 268 -1.18 19.52 -23.04
CA GLY A 268 0.13 19.40 -23.71
C GLY A 268 1.21 18.75 -22.83
N ILE A 269 0.81 17.87 -21.89
CA ILE A 269 1.73 17.17 -20.98
C ILE A 269 1.73 15.65 -21.19
N GLU A 270 1.12 15.16 -22.27
CA GLU A 270 0.99 13.73 -22.56
C GLU A 270 2.34 13.01 -22.63
N SER A 271 3.40 13.70 -23.08
CA SER A 271 4.76 13.14 -23.12
C SER A 271 5.36 12.88 -21.73
N ASN A 272 4.79 13.50 -20.69
CA ASN A 272 5.20 13.34 -19.29
C ASN A 272 4.21 12.52 -18.47
N MET A 273 3.24 11.87 -19.13
CA MET A 273 2.25 11.04 -18.47
C MET A 273 2.45 9.58 -18.80
N HIS A 274 2.47 8.75 -17.76
CA HIS A 274 2.60 7.30 -17.87
C HIS A 274 1.46 6.61 -17.15
N VAL A 275 1.28 5.33 -17.46
CA VAL A 275 0.36 4.43 -16.75
C VAL A 275 1.20 3.25 -16.27
N GLY A 276 1.22 2.98 -14.96
CA GLY A 276 2.08 1.94 -14.41
C GLY A 276 1.62 1.32 -13.09
N VAL A 277 2.44 0.39 -12.60
CA VAL A 277 2.25 -0.34 -11.36
C VAL A 277 3.08 0.31 -10.24
N TYR A 278 2.45 0.58 -9.11
CA TYR A 278 3.11 1.16 -7.94
C TYR A 278 3.33 0.13 -6.82
N SER A 279 4.41 0.23 -6.07
CA SER A 279 4.63 -0.55 -4.85
C SER A 279 4.73 0.33 -3.61
N CYS A 280 4.07 -0.10 -2.52
CA CYS A 280 4.21 0.52 -1.21
C CYS A 280 5.15 -0.30 -0.32
N LEU A 281 6.27 0.30 0.09
CA LEU A 281 7.19 -0.24 1.09
C LEU A 281 6.94 0.37 2.47
N GLY A 282 7.63 -0.17 3.48
CA GLY A 282 7.54 0.29 4.86
C GLY A 282 8.28 1.60 5.15
N GLY A 283 9.45 1.79 4.56
CA GLY A 283 10.34 2.92 4.87
C GLY A 283 10.91 2.88 6.30
N PRO A 284 11.57 3.96 6.77
CA PRO A 284 11.80 5.23 6.07
C PRO A 284 13.05 5.25 5.19
N THR A 285 13.85 4.18 5.18
CA THR A 285 15.04 4.08 4.31
C THR A 285 14.60 3.98 2.85
N TYR A 286 15.28 4.71 1.96
CA TYR A 286 15.18 4.46 0.52
C TYR A 286 15.73 3.09 0.15
N GLU A 287 15.39 2.64 -1.05
CA GLU A 287 15.67 1.29 -1.52
C GLU A 287 17.14 1.12 -1.94
N THR A 288 17.67 -0.06 -1.67
CA THR A 288 18.92 -0.54 -2.25
C THR A 288 18.74 -0.93 -3.72
N ILE A 289 19.84 -0.99 -4.48
CA ILE A 289 19.80 -1.46 -5.89
C ILE A 289 19.21 -2.88 -6.00
N ALA A 290 19.49 -3.76 -5.04
CA ALA A 290 18.96 -5.13 -5.06
C ALA A 290 17.43 -5.16 -4.87
N GLU A 291 16.90 -4.34 -3.98
CA GLU A 291 15.46 -4.18 -3.78
C GLU A 291 14.79 -3.58 -5.01
N LEU A 292 15.40 -2.56 -5.62
CA LEU A 292 14.91 -1.95 -6.86
C LEU A 292 14.91 -2.94 -8.03
N LYS A 293 15.95 -3.77 -8.17
CA LYS A 293 15.99 -4.87 -9.15
C LYS A 293 14.85 -5.86 -8.91
N ALA A 294 14.63 -6.27 -7.67
CA ALA A 294 13.55 -7.20 -7.32
C ALA A 294 12.16 -6.61 -7.63
N LEU A 295 11.91 -5.36 -7.26
CA LEU A 295 10.67 -4.65 -7.58
C LEU A 295 10.44 -4.54 -9.09
N ARG A 296 11.49 -4.19 -9.85
CA ARG A 296 11.43 -4.13 -11.31
C ARG A 296 11.10 -5.49 -11.93
N MET A 297 11.68 -6.57 -11.42
CA MET A 297 11.37 -7.94 -11.87
C MET A 297 9.91 -8.34 -11.58
N MET A 298 9.30 -7.78 -10.53
CA MET A 298 7.87 -7.95 -10.24
C MET A 298 6.95 -7.08 -11.12
N GLY A 299 7.51 -6.28 -12.03
CA GLY A 299 6.75 -5.39 -12.91
C GLY A 299 6.36 -4.07 -12.27
N VAL A 300 7.02 -3.64 -11.20
CA VAL A 300 6.79 -2.35 -10.55
C VAL A 300 7.48 -1.23 -11.33
N ASP A 301 6.75 -0.15 -11.62
CA ASP A 301 7.23 1.01 -12.36
C ASP A 301 7.66 2.16 -11.44
N ALA A 302 7.00 2.31 -10.29
CA ALA A 302 7.34 3.31 -9.28
C ALA A 302 7.18 2.76 -7.85
N VAL A 303 7.99 3.26 -6.93
CA VAL A 303 7.99 2.84 -5.52
C VAL A 303 7.83 4.03 -4.59
N GLY A 304 7.09 3.83 -3.51
CA GLY A 304 6.96 4.80 -2.44
C GLY A 304 6.52 4.14 -1.13
N MET A 305 6.12 4.96 -0.17
CA MET A 305 5.89 4.52 1.22
C MET A 305 4.46 4.83 1.72
N SER A 306 3.51 5.06 0.80
CA SER A 306 2.13 5.42 1.13
C SER A 306 1.10 4.89 0.12
N THR A 307 -0.14 5.37 0.22
CA THR A 307 -1.23 5.21 -0.76
C THR A 307 -1.91 3.85 -0.79
N VAL A 308 -1.19 2.72 -0.88
CA VAL A 308 -1.84 1.42 -1.14
C VAL A 308 -2.88 1.04 -0.08
N HIS A 309 -2.62 1.29 1.20
CA HIS A 309 -3.58 1.02 2.28
C HIS A 309 -4.78 1.99 2.27
N GLU A 310 -4.60 3.22 1.79
CA GLU A 310 -5.71 4.17 1.58
C GLU A 310 -6.63 3.66 0.45
N VAL A 311 -6.04 3.20 -0.67
CA VAL A 311 -6.76 2.60 -1.80
C VAL A 311 -7.53 1.35 -1.39
N ILE A 312 -6.90 0.43 -0.65
CA ILE A 312 -7.56 -0.79 -0.15
C ILE A 312 -8.76 -0.44 0.71
N THR A 313 -8.61 0.52 1.63
CA THR A 313 -9.72 0.96 2.50
C THR A 313 -10.84 1.64 1.71
N ALA A 314 -10.50 2.42 0.67
CA ALA A 314 -11.49 3.04 -0.22
C ALA A 314 -12.28 2.01 -1.02
N ARG A 315 -11.60 1.01 -1.59
CA ARG A 315 -12.23 -0.09 -2.34
C ARG A 315 -13.07 -0.99 -1.46
N HIS A 316 -12.64 -1.23 -0.22
CA HIS A 316 -13.47 -1.90 0.78
C HIS A 316 -14.78 -1.12 1.02
N CYS A 317 -14.73 0.22 1.00
CA CYS A 317 -15.90 1.10 1.15
C CYS A 317 -16.66 1.39 -0.17
N ASP A 318 -16.35 0.63 -1.23
CA ASP A 318 -16.90 0.80 -2.58
C ASP A 318 -16.76 2.21 -3.19
N MET A 319 -15.68 2.91 -2.86
CA MET A 319 -15.35 4.22 -3.45
C MET A 319 -14.61 4.00 -4.77
N LYS A 320 -14.87 4.84 -5.78
CA LYS A 320 -14.09 4.86 -7.03
C LYS A 320 -12.75 5.54 -6.76
N VAL A 321 -11.64 4.93 -7.17
CA VAL A 321 -10.31 5.46 -6.89
C VAL A 321 -9.62 5.92 -8.16
N PHE A 322 -9.02 7.11 -8.10
CA PHE A 322 -8.01 7.59 -9.01
C PHE A 322 -6.75 7.88 -8.21
N ALA A 323 -5.58 7.51 -8.72
CA ALA A 323 -4.34 7.81 -8.03
C ALA A 323 -3.19 8.00 -9.01
N PHE A 324 -2.25 8.85 -8.63
CA PHE A 324 -1.03 9.06 -9.39
C PHE A 324 0.17 9.32 -8.50
N SER A 325 1.34 8.97 -9.04
CA SER A 325 2.64 9.28 -8.48
C SER A 325 3.30 10.38 -9.29
N LEU A 326 3.83 11.39 -8.62
CA LEU A 326 4.82 12.27 -9.21
C LEU A 326 6.19 11.60 -9.07
N ILE A 327 6.90 11.38 -10.18
CA ILE A 327 8.24 10.81 -10.17
C ILE A 327 9.21 11.88 -9.69
N THR A 328 9.66 11.77 -8.44
CA THR A 328 10.47 12.81 -7.79
C THR A 328 11.96 12.53 -7.83
N ASN A 329 12.34 11.27 -8.04
CA ASN A 329 13.71 10.84 -8.21
C ASN A 329 13.75 9.63 -9.15
N LYS A 330 14.89 9.40 -9.80
CA LYS A 330 15.10 8.22 -10.65
C LYS A 330 15.86 7.16 -9.86
N CYS A 331 15.30 5.97 -9.75
CA CYS A 331 15.93 4.86 -9.05
C CYS A 331 16.94 4.18 -9.97
N SER A 332 18.22 4.13 -9.56
CA SER A 332 19.20 3.33 -10.28
C SER A 332 18.95 1.85 -10.03
N THR A 333 18.93 1.07 -11.11
CA THR A 333 18.91 -0.40 -11.01
C THR A 333 20.25 -1.01 -11.38
N GLU A 334 21.31 -0.23 -11.61
CA GLU A 334 22.64 -0.78 -11.90
C GLU A 334 23.72 -0.12 -11.05
N TYR A 335 24.69 -0.93 -10.61
CA TYR A 335 25.81 -0.44 -9.80
C TYR A 335 26.75 0.47 -10.59
N SER A 336 26.77 0.37 -11.92
CA SER A 336 27.54 1.23 -12.82
C SER A 336 26.97 2.65 -12.93
N ASP A 337 25.69 2.81 -12.64
CA ASP A 337 24.94 4.05 -12.84
C ASP A 337 24.83 4.83 -11.53
N MET A 338 25.71 4.54 -10.56
CA MET A 338 25.90 5.36 -9.38
C MET A 338 26.48 6.71 -9.80
N LYS A 339 25.59 7.67 -10.08
CA LYS A 339 25.92 9.05 -9.74
C LYS A 339 25.95 9.12 -8.21
N ASP A 340 26.90 9.83 -7.63
CA ASP A 340 26.99 10.07 -6.18
C ASP A 340 25.82 10.92 -5.62
N GLU A 341 24.73 11.06 -6.38
CA GLU A 341 23.52 11.81 -6.02
C GLU A 341 22.58 10.87 -5.26
N GLU A 342 22.69 10.89 -3.93
CA GLU A 342 21.76 10.21 -3.02
C GLU A 342 20.38 10.88 -3.06
N ALA A 343 19.30 10.10 -3.03
CA ALA A 343 17.95 10.66 -2.99
C ALA A 343 17.71 11.41 -1.66
N THR A 344 17.38 12.70 -1.74
CA THR A 344 17.10 13.54 -0.57
C THR A 344 15.65 14.00 -0.51
N HIS A 345 15.16 14.33 0.69
CA HIS A 345 13.80 14.85 0.86
C HIS A 345 13.65 16.25 0.22
N GLU A 346 14.70 17.06 0.25
CA GLU A 346 14.74 18.40 -0.34
C GLU A 346 14.56 18.37 -1.86
N GLU A 347 15.20 17.43 -2.55
CA GLU A 347 15.02 17.22 -3.99
C GLU A 347 13.58 16.84 -4.33
N VAL A 348 12.99 15.93 -3.54
CA VAL A 348 11.59 15.51 -3.69
C VAL A 348 10.65 16.73 -3.62
N MET A 349 10.86 17.60 -2.63
CA MET A 349 10.04 18.81 -2.45
C MET A 349 10.27 19.84 -3.58
N SER A 350 11.50 19.97 -4.08
CA SER A 350 11.82 20.85 -5.20
C SER A 350 11.10 20.43 -6.50
N VAL A 351 11.14 19.14 -6.83
CA VAL A 351 10.45 18.61 -8.03
C VAL A 351 8.94 18.80 -7.92
N ALA A 352 8.37 18.52 -6.74
CA ALA A 352 6.96 18.70 -6.49
C ALA A 352 6.52 20.16 -6.67
N LYS A 353 7.30 21.12 -6.15
CA LYS A 353 7.05 22.56 -6.35
C LYS A 353 7.03 22.95 -7.83
N ASN A 354 7.93 22.39 -8.63
CA ASN A 354 8.02 22.69 -10.07
C ASN A 354 6.86 22.10 -10.89
N ARG A 355 6.28 20.98 -10.45
CA ARG A 355 5.17 20.30 -11.15
C ARG A 355 3.80 20.56 -10.55
N GLN A 356 3.76 21.27 -9.43
CA GLN A 356 2.58 21.61 -8.66
C GLN A 356 1.42 22.12 -9.51
N LYS A 357 1.67 23.11 -10.38
CA LYS A 357 0.64 23.72 -11.24
C LYS A 357 0.01 22.69 -12.18
N ALA A 358 0.82 21.83 -12.79
CA ALA A 358 0.33 20.79 -13.70
C ALA A 358 -0.52 19.75 -12.94
N CYS A 359 -0.05 19.30 -11.77
CA CYS A 359 -0.81 18.36 -10.93
C CYS A 359 -2.15 18.96 -10.46
N CYS A 360 -2.15 20.24 -10.06
CA CYS A 360 -3.35 20.95 -9.63
C CYS A 360 -4.37 21.08 -10.77
N GLU A 361 -3.91 21.50 -11.95
CA GLU A 361 -4.76 21.63 -13.14
C GLU A 361 -5.34 20.28 -13.58
N LEU A 362 -4.54 19.21 -13.56
CA LEU A 362 -5.00 17.85 -13.90
C LEU A 362 -6.11 17.40 -12.96
N VAL A 363 -5.94 17.56 -11.65
CA VAL A 363 -6.93 17.20 -10.63
C VAL A 363 -8.19 18.05 -10.77
N ALA A 364 -8.05 19.37 -10.91
CA ALA A 364 -9.18 20.29 -11.08
C ALA A 364 -10.03 19.92 -12.31
N ARG A 365 -9.40 19.72 -13.48
CA ARG A 365 -10.11 19.31 -14.70
C ARG A 365 -10.80 17.95 -14.54
N LEU A 366 -10.18 16.99 -13.84
CA LEU A 366 -10.80 15.70 -13.59
C LEU A 366 -12.00 15.82 -12.64
N VAL A 367 -11.93 16.69 -11.64
CA VAL A 367 -13.08 17.03 -10.77
C VAL A 367 -14.21 17.64 -11.61
N ARG A 368 -13.89 18.57 -12.52
CA ARG A 368 -14.88 19.19 -13.43
C ARG A 368 -15.61 18.14 -14.28
N GLU A 369 -14.88 17.18 -14.83
CA GLU A 369 -15.45 16.08 -15.63
C GLU A 369 -16.43 15.23 -14.80
N ILE A 370 -16.08 14.88 -13.56
CA ILE A 370 -16.98 14.12 -12.67
C ILE A 370 -18.22 14.96 -12.32
N GLN A 371 -18.04 16.25 -12.08
CA GLN A 371 -19.15 17.15 -11.74
C GLN A 371 -20.12 17.34 -12.91
N ALA A 372 -19.62 17.35 -14.16
CA ALA A 372 -20.45 17.48 -15.35
C ALA A 372 -21.33 16.23 -15.63
N GLU A 373 -20.92 15.06 -15.11
CA GLU A 373 -21.68 13.81 -15.22
C GLU A 373 -22.71 13.61 -14.09
N SER A 374 -22.72 14.49 -13.09
CA SER A 374 -23.56 14.44 -11.90
C SER A 374 -24.80 15.30 -12.06
#